data_AF-A0A2R7S239-F1
#
_entry.id   AF-A0A2R7S239-F1
#
_cell.length_a   1.000
_cell.length_b   1.000
_cell.length_c   1.000
_cell.angle_alpha   90.00
_cell.angle_beta   90.00
_cell.angle_gamma   90.00
#
_symmetry.space_group_name_H-M   'P 1'
#
loop_
_entity.id
_entity.type
_entity.pdbx_description
1 polymer ?
#
loop_
_entity_poly.entity_id
_entity_poly.type
_entity_poly.pdbx_seq_one_letter_code
_entity_poly.pdbx_strand_id
1 'polypeptide(L)'
;IWDPFLAAVEKQSGARLLQDGKGLVNNYSYYLAERGFAQANPPLIQALFDDTQAQAAHLKANIKAAAAVIAPLQGLAPEVVEQSLRRYQFGVKPLTADVAAEQQKIADSFHALGLIPKPIRVADALPGTANLAATAR
;
A
#
# COMPACT_ATOMS: atom_id res chain seq x y z
N ILE A 1 6.99 -9.32 -10.59
CA ILE A 1 6.53 -8.16 -11.38
C ILE A 1 5.24 -7.64 -10.76
N TRP A 2 5.07 -6.32 -10.65
CA TRP A 2 3.87 -5.70 -10.07
C TRP A 2 3.10 -4.92 -11.15
N ASP A 3 1.82 -4.65 -10.92
CA ASP A 3 1.07 -3.74 -11.79
C ASP A 3 1.63 -2.31 -11.68
N PRO A 4 1.64 -1.53 -12.78
CA PRO A 4 1.01 -1.82 -14.07
C PRO A 4 1.88 -2.65 -15.02
N PHE A 5 3.11 -3.00 -14.64
CA PHE A 5 4.02 -3.75 -15.50
C PHE A 5 3.54 -5.19 -15.78
N LEU A 6 2.89 -5.82 -14.80
CA LEU A 6 2.27 -7.14 -14.99
C LEU A 6 1.18 -7.08 -16.08
N ALA A 7 0.18 -6.19 -15.93
CA ALA A 7 -0.84 -5.99 -16.96
C ALA A 7 -0.25 -5.64 -18.34
N ALA A 8 0.81 -4.83 -18.38
CA ALA A 8 1.49 -4.47 -19.62
C ALA A 8 2.12 -5.68 -20.32
N VAL A 9 2.90 -6.49 -19.59
CA VAL A 9 3.62 -7.62 -20.18
C VAL A 9 2.69 -8.76 -20.59
N GLU A 10 1.62 -9.01 -19.83
CA GLU A 10 0.56 -9.95 -20.20
C GLU A 10 -0.04 -9.57 -21.56
N LYS A 11 -0.31 -8.28 -21.76
CA LYS A 11 -0.92 -7.78 -22.99
C LYS A 11 0.04 -7.72 -24.18
N GLN A 12 1.27 -7.25 -23.96
CA GLN A 12 2.20 -6.94 -25.05
C GLN A 12 2.98 -8.15 -25.55
N SER A 13 3.28 -9.09 -24.65
CA SER A 13 4.15 -10.24 -24.96
C SER A 13 3.46 -11.60 -24.86
N GLY A 14 2.21 -11.63 -24.38
CA GLY A 14 1.51 -12.88 -24.08
C GLY A 14 2.08 -13.62 -22.87
N ALA A 15 2.82 -12.93 -22.00
CA ALA A 15 3.28 -13.50 -20.74
C ALA A 15 2.08 -13.97 -19.91
N ARG A 16 2.27 -15.07 -19.16
CA ARG A 16 1.24 -15.66 -18.31
C ARG A 16 1.66 -15.60 -16.85
N LEU A 17 0.70 -15.32 -15.98
CA LEU A 17 0.87 -15.43 -14.54
C LEU A 17 1.13 -16.91 -14.17
N LEU A 18 2.27 -17.18 -13.54
CA LEU A 18 2.58 -18.52 -13.01
C LEU A 18 2.07 -18.69 -11.58
N GLN A 19 2.20 -17.64 -10.77
CA GLN A 19 1.81 -17.61 -9.36
C GLN A 19 1.62 -16.14 -8.93
N ASP A 20 0.59 -15.85 -8.15
CA ASP A 20 0.43 -14.58 -7.45
C ASP A 20 0.66 -14.75 -5.93
N GLY A 21 0.58 -13.63 -5.20
CA GLY A 21 0.74 -13.61 -3.76
C GLY A 21 -0.50 -14.04 -2.95
N LYS A 22 -1.60 -14.48 -3.59
CA LYS A 22 -2.85 -14.77 -2.90
C LYS A 22 -2.66 -15.94 -1.93
N GLY A 23 -3.00 -15.71 -0.66
CA GLY A 23 -2.82 -16.70 0.40
C GLY A 23 -1.37 -16.86 0.89
N LEU A 24 -0.43 -16.11 0.32
CA LEU A 24 0.99 -16.14 0.69
C LEU A 24 1.44 -14.87 1.40
N VAL A 25 0.93 -13.70 0.96
CA VAL A 25 1.31 -12.39 1.51
C VAL A 25 0.09 -11.47 1.63
N ASN A 26 0.13 -10.57 2.61
CA ASN A 26 -0.89 -9.53 2.78
C ASN A 26 -0.66 -8.31 1.86
N ASN A 27 0.58 -8.09 1.45
CA ASN A 27 1.00 -7.00 0.55
C ASN A 27 0.49 -5.60 0.96
N TYR A 28 0.64 -5.26 2.25
CA TYR A 28 0.28 -3.93 2.74
C TYR A 28 1.20 -2.84 2.18
N SER A 29 0.60 -1.71 1.83
CA SER A 29 1.31 -0.47 1.51
C SER A 29 1.11 0.53 2.65
N TYR A 30 2.15 1.31 2.96
CA TYR A 30 2.14 2.27 4.06
C TYR A 30 2.40 3.69 3.55
N TYR A 31 1.74 4.66 4.18
CA TYR A 31 2.16 6.05 4.12
C TYR A 31 3.16 6.30 5.25
N LEU A 32 4.27 6.96 4.93
CA LEU A 32 5.31 7.30 5.88
C LEU A 32 5.41 8.82 6.00
N ALA A 33 5.65 9.29 7.22
CA ALA A 33 5.88 10.70 7.51
C ALA A 33 7.07 10.83 8.47
N GLU A 34 7.76 11.95 8.39
CA GLU A 34 8.75 12.33 9.40
C GLU A 34 8.02 12.49 10.76
N ARG A 35 8.63 11.99 11.83
CA ARG A 35 7.98 11.86 13.14
C ARG A 35 7.59 13.23 13.71
N GLY A 36 8.50 14.20 13.70
CA GLY A 36 8.25 15.56 14.19
C GLY A 36 7.13 16.24 13.41
N PHE A 37 7.11 16.10 12.09
CA PHE A 37 6.06 16.64 11.23
C PHE A 37 4.71 16.02 11.54
N ALA A 38 4.61 14.69 11.63
CA ALA A 38 3.35 14.02 11.94
C ALA A 38 2.81 14.39 13.33
N GLN A 39 3.70 14.55 14.32
CA GLN A 39 3.34 14.96 15.68
C GLN A 39 2.92 16.43 15.77
N ALA A 40 3.56 17.31 15.01
CA ALA A 40 3.25 18.74 15.00
C ALA A 40 2.00 19.08 14.18
N ASN A 41 1.61 18.24 13.22
CA ASN A 41 0.53 18.52 12.27
C ASN A 41 -0.60 17.48 12.25
N PRO A 42 -1.16 17.02 13.39
CA PRO A 42 -2.21 15.99 13.39
C PRO A 42 -3.45 16.33 12.54
N PRO A 43 -3.97 17.58 12.53
CA PRO A 43 -5.10 17.93 11.67
C PRO A 43 -4.78 17.80 10.18
N LEU A 44 -3.54 18.08 9.76
CA LEU A 44 -3.13 17.95 8.37
C LEU A 44 -3.03 16.48 7.96
N ILE A 45 -2.49 15.63 8.84
CA ILE A 45 -2.45 14.18 8.61
C ILE A 45 -3.87 13.62 8.48
N GLN A 46 -4.81 14.06 9.34
CA GLN A 46 -6.21 13.66 9.23
C GLN A 46 -6.86 14.14 7.93
N ALA A 47 -6.63 15.41 7.53
CA ALA A 47 -7.17 15.94 6.28
C ALA A 47 -6.67 15.16 5.05
N LEU A 48 -5.38 14.81 5.02
CA LEU A 48 -4.82 13.97 3.95
C LEU A 48 -5.43 12.57 3.95
N PHE A 49 -5.63 11.98 5.13
CA PHE A 49 -6.27 10.67 5.26
C PHE A 49 -7.70 10.67 4.71
N ASP A 50 -8.49 11.69 5.08
CA ASP A 50 -9.88 11.82 4.66
C ASP A 50 -10.01 12.07 3.15
N ASP A 51 -9.17 12.95 2.59
CA ASP A 51 -9.14 13.17 1.13
C ASP A 51 -8.72 11.89 0.40
N THR A 52 -7.68 11.20 0.87
CA THR A 52 -7.23 9.93 0.26
C THR A 52 -8.34 8.88 0.24
N GLN A 53 -9.13 8.79 1.31
CA GLN A 53 -10.30 7.91 1.36
C GLN A 53 -11.38 8.31 0.35
N ALA A 54 -11.69 9.60 0.24
CA ALA A 54 -12.68 10.11 -0.70
C ALA A 54 -12.25 9.85 -2.15
N GLN A 55 -10.99 10.16 -2.51
CA GLN A 55 -10.45 9.91 -3.84
C GLN A 55 -10.41 8.41 -4.17
N ALA A 56 -10.05 7.56 -3.20
CA ALA A 56 -10.07 6.11 -3.37
C ALA A 56 -11.48 5.58 -3.68
N ALA A 57 -12.50 6.08 -2.99
CA ALA A 57 -13.90 5.73 -3.25
C ALA A 57 -14.34 6.17 -4.65
N HIS A 58 -13.99 7.41 -5.05
CA HIS A 58 -14.31 7.92 -6.38
C HIS A 58 -13.63 7.11 -7.49
N LEU A 59 -12.35 6.81 -7.33
CA LEU A 59 -11.56 6.03 -8.29
C LEU A 59 -12.15 4.61 -8.43
N LYS A 60 -12.46 3.95 -7.32
CA LYS A 60 -13.06 2.62 -7.31
C LYS A 60 -14.42 2.57 -8.03
N ALA A 61 -15.22 3.64 -7.91
CA ALA A 61 -16.49 3.75 -8.61
C ALA A 61 -16.33 4.07 -10.11
N ASN A 62 -15.19 4.63 -10.52
CA ASN A 62 -14.97 5.20 -11.86
C ASN A 62 -13.68 4.71 -12.54
N ILE A 63 -13.34 3.41 -12.39
CA ILE A 63 -12.06 2.83 -12.83
C ILE A 63 -11.68 3.18 -14.27
N LYS A 64 -12.62 3.11 -15.22
CA LYS A 64 -12.35 3.43 -16.62
C LYS A 64 -11.99 4.90 -16.84
N ALA A 65 -12.71 5.81 -16.18
CA ALA A 65 -12.41 7.24 -16.25
C ALA A 65 -11.05 7.54 -15.58
N ALA A 66 -10.78 6.92 -14.44
CA ALA A 66 -9.48 7.02 -13.77
C ALA A 66 -8.34 6.53 -14.67
N ALA A 67 -8.52 5.40 -15.36
CA ALA A 67 -7.54 4.87 -16.29
C ALA A 67 -7.24 5.84 -17.44
N ALA A 68 -8.26 6.49 -18.00
CA ALA A 68 -8.07 7.49 -19.06
C ALA A 68 -7.24 8.71 -18.60
N VAL A 69 -7.34 9.10 -17.32
CA VAL A 69 -6.54 10.19 -16.75
C VAL A 69 -5.12 9.73 -16.41
N ILE A 70 -4.95 8.53 -15.87
CA ILE A 70 -3.66 8.03 -15.38
C ILE A 70 -2.75 7.53 -16.51
N ALA A 71 -3.33 6.92 -17.56
CA ALA A 71 -2.56 6.26 -18.61
C ALA A 71 -1.55 7.17 -19.34
N PRO A 72 -1.88 8.41 -19.71
CA PRO A 72 -0.90 9.33 -20.29
C PRO A 72 0.28 9.64 -19.35
N LEU A 73 0.03 9.72 -18.03
CA LEU A 73 1.08 10.00 -17.03
C LEU A 73 2.07 8.83 -16.90
N GLN A 74 1.62 7.62 -17.19
CA GLN A 74 2.44 6.41 -17.14
C GLN A 74 3.02 6.02 -18.50
N GLY A 75 2.62 6.69 -19.60
CA GLY A 75 3.00 6.32 -20.95
C GLY A 75 2.46 4.95 -21.38
N LEU A 76 1.31 4.53 -20.84
CA LEU A 76 0.71 3.22 -21.09
C LEU A 76 -0.63 3.37 -21.83
N ALA A 77 -1.07 2.27 -22.46
CA ALA A 77 -2.40 2.23 -23.05
C ALA A 77 -3.48 2.24 -21.94
N PRO A 78 -4.61 2.97 -22.10
CA PRO A 78 -5.64 3.08 -21.07
C PRO A 78 -6.12 1.75 -20.50
N GLU A 79 -6.26 0.74 -21.33
CA GLU A 79 -6.74 -0.57 -20.92
C GLU A 79 -5.73 -1.40 -20.11
N VAL A 80 -4.42 -1.12 -20.24
CA VAL A 80 -3.39 -1.68 -19.34
C VAL A 80 -3.55 -1.10 -17.95
N VAL A 81 -3.74 0.22 -17.87
CA VAL A 81 -3.96 0.91 -16.59
C VAL A 81 -5.31 0.51 -15.99
N GLU A 82 -6.36 0.39 -16.79
CA GLU A 82 -7.67 -0.08 -16.33
C GLU A 82 -7.56 -1.46 -15.69
N GLN A 83 -6.87 -2.41 -16.35
CA GLN A 83 -6.64 -3.75 -15.80
C GLN A 83 -5.86 -3.70 -14.47
N SER A 84 -4.85 -2.84 -14.39
CA SER A 84 -4.05 -2.63 -13.18
C SER A 84 -4.91 -2.11 -12.02
N LEU A 85 -5.72 -1.08 -12.29
CA LEU A 85 -6.63 -0.49 -11.30
C LEU A 85 -7.69 -1.49 -10.84
N ARG A 86 -8.15 -2.43 -11.68
CA ARG A 86 -9.08 -3.49 -11.27
C ARG A 86 -8.46 -4.49 -10.29
N ARG A 87 -7.13 -4.66 -10.31
CA ARG A 87 -6.39 -5.53 -9.38
C ARG A 87 -6.04 -4.83 -8.07
N TYR A 88 -6.01 -3.50 -8.07
CA TYR A 88 -5.71 -2.73 -6.87
C TYR A 88 -6.82 -2.78 -5.83
N GLN A 89 -6.41 -2.79 -4.57
CA GLN A 89 -7.27 -2.49 -3.45
C GLN A 89 -7.19 -0.99 -3.15
N PHE A 90 -8.36 -0.36 -3.04
CA PHE A 90 -8.47 1.07 -2.77
C PHE A 90 -8.89 1.31 -1.32
N GLY A 91 -8.44 2.44 -0.79
CA GLY A 91 -8.81 2.94 0.52
C GLY A 91 -7.67 2.79 1.53
N VAL A 92 -7.28 3.90 2.14
CA VAL A 92 -6.32 3.92 3.24
C VAL A 92 -7.04 3.60 4.54
N LYS A 93 -6.38 2.88 5.44
CA LYS A 93 -6.93 2.50 6.75
C LYS A 93 -5.99 2.92 7.86
N PRO A 94 -6.51 3.17 9.09
CA PRO A 94 -5.64 3.34 10.24
C PRO A 94 -4.79 2.09 10.45
N LEU A 95 -3.55 2.29 10.90
CA LEU A 95 -2.66 1.18 11.23
C LEU A 95 -3.19 0.47 12.49
N THR A 96 -3.20 -0.87 12.46
CA THR A 96 -3.61 -1.71 13.59
C THR A 96 -2.43 -2.48 14.17
N ALA A 97 -2.62 -3.06 15.36
CA ALA A 97 -1.64 -3.95 15.99
C ALA A 97 -1.27 -5.11 15.08
N ASP A 98 -2.27 -5.76 14.49
CA ASP A 98 -2.08 -6.94 13.65
C ASP A 98 -1.26 -6.59 12.40
N VAL A 99 -1.57 -5.47 11.75
CA VAL A 99 -0.81 -5.01 10.57
C VAL A 99 0.64 -4.68 10.96
N ALA A 100 0.85 -4.03 12.10
CA ALA A 100 2.20 -3.74 12.60
C ALA A 100 2.97 -5.03 12.94
N ALA A 101 2.30 -6.04 13.51
CA ALA A 101 2.89 -7.35 13.79
C ALA A 101 3.28 -8.10 12.52
N GLU A 102 2.46 -8.05 11.47
CA GLU A 102 2.80 -8.60 10.16
C GLU A 102 4.04 -7.92 9.55
N GLN A 103 4.16 -6.60 9.68
CA GLN A 103 5.36 -5.89 9.25
C GLN A 103 6.60 -6.27 10.06
N GLN A 104 6.44 -6.53 11.36
CA GLN A 104 7.53 -7.00 12.21
C GLN A 104 8.05 -8.37 11.74
N LYS A 105 7.15 -9.31 11.38
CA LYS A 105 7.55 -10.62 10.83
C LYS A 105 8.41 -10.49 9.57
N ILE A 106 8.09 -9.51 8.71
CA ILE A 106 8.89 -9.22 7.52
C ILE A 106 10.27 -8.69 7.92
N ALA A 107 10.34 -7.73 8.84
CA ALA A 107 11.60 -7.18 9.33
C ALA A 107 12.51 -8.27 9.96
N ASP A 108 11.92 -9.15 10.77
CA ASP A 108 12.62 -10.26 11.42
C ASP A 108 13.15 -11.25 10.37
N SER A 109 12.33 -11.59 9.35
CA SER A 109 12.74 -12.46 8.26
C SER A 109 13.90 -11.87 7.46
N PHE A 110 13.86 -10.58 7.16
CA PHE A 110 14.94 -9.90 6.44
C PHE A 110 16.25 -9.90 7.24
N HIS A 111 16.18 -9.72 8.56
CA HIS A 111 17.36 -9.80 9.43
C HIS A 111 17.90 -11.23 9.52
N ALA A 112 17.02 -12.23 9.71
CA ALA A 112 17.40 -13.64 9.78
C ALA A 112 18.07 -14.14 8.49
N LEU A 113 17.64 -13.62 7.34
CA LEU A 113 18.23 -13.89 6.03
C LEU A 113 19.49 -13.05 5.73
N GLY A 114 19.89 -12.14 6.62
CA GLY A 114 21.04 -11.25 6.43
C GLY A 114 20.83 -10.15 5.37
N LEU A 115 19.58 -9.89 4.97
CA LEU A 115 19.23 -8.87 3.99
C LEU A 115 19.28 -7.45 4.58
N ILE A 116 19.16 -7.33 5.90
CA ILE A 116 19.41 -6.10 6.64
C ILE A 116 20.41 -6.34 7.76
N PRO A 117 21.32 -5.38 8.03
CA PRO A 117 22.44 -5.60 8.95
C PRO A 117 22.07 -5.46 10.43
N LYS A 118 20.88 -4.92 10.74
CA LYS A 118 20.42 -4.66 12.11
C LYS A 118 18.95 -5.05 12.24
N PRO A 119 18.55 -5.59 13.40
CA PRO A 119 17.14 -5.82 13.68
C PRO A 119 16.40 -4.48 13.74
N ILE A 120 15.18 -4.46 13.21
CA ILE A 120 14.29 -3.30 13.22
C ILE A 120 13.12 -3.60 14.14
N ARG A 121 12.78 -2.65 15.01
CA ARG A 121 11.56 -2.69 15.81
C ARG A 121 10.51 -1.79 15.16
N VAL A 122 9.52 -2.39 14.50
CA VAL A 122 8.44 -1.66 13.81
C VAL A 122 7.63 -0.80 14.78
N ALA A 123 7.45 -1.27 16.02
CA ALA A 123 6.78 -0.52 17.08
C ALA A 123 7.37 0.88 17.31
N ASP A 124 8.68 1.05 17.09
CA ASP A 124 9.37 2.33 17.31
C ASP A 124 8.98 3.36 16.23
N ALA A 125 8.43 2.94 15.09
CA ALA A 125 8.05 3.79 13.96
C ALA A 125 6.55 4.11 13.89
N LEU A 126 5.74 3.63 14.84
CA LEU A 126 4.31 3.88 14.83
C LEU A 126 3.98 5.34 15.21
N PRO A 127 2.92 5.94 14.63
CA PRO A 127 2.48 7.27 15.02
C PRO A 127 2.10 7.34 16.52
N GLY A 128 2.51 8.40 17.21
CA GLY A 128 2.42 8.53 18.67
C GLY A 128 0.97 8.64 19.22
N THR A 129 0.76 8.05 20.40
CA THR A 129 -0.52 7.69 21.08
C THR A 129 -1.32 6.55 20.47
N ALA A 130 -0.73 5.74 19.60
CA ALA A 130 -1.10 4.32 19.50
C ALA A 130 -0.07 3.47 20.25
N ASN A 131 0.05 3.66 21.57
CA ASN A 131 0.19 2.45 22.39
C ASN A 131 -1.07 1.65 22.06
N LEU A 132 -0.91 0.48 21.45
CA LEU A 132 -1.99 -0.45 21.06
C LEU A 132 -2.71 -1.05 22.29
N ALA A 133 -2.94 -0.24 23.32
CA ALA A 133 -3.60 -0.55 24.57
C ALA A 133 -5.00 0.05 24.56
N ALA A 134 -5.87 -0.42 23.65
CA ALA A 134 -7.32 -0.26 23.74
C ALA A 134 -8.04 -1.11 22.67
N THR A 135 -7.89 -2.43 22.70
CA THR A 135 -8.86 -3.37 22.09
C THR A 135 -8.75 -4.78 22.68
N ALA A 136 -8.51 -4.84 23.99
CA ALA A 136 -8.72 -6.04 24.79
C ALA A 136 -9.65 -5.69 25.96
N ARG A 137 -10.94 -5.55 25.66
CA ARG A 137 -12.05 -5.79 26.57
C ARG A 137 -13.22 -6.34 25.76
#